data_AF-A0A7S2D9P9-F1
#
_entry.id   AF-A0A7S2D9P9-F1
#
_cell.length_a   1.000
_cell.length_b   1.000
_cell.length_c   1.000
_cell.angle_alpha   90.00
_cell.angle_beta   90.00
_cell.angle_gamma   90.00
#
_symmetry.space_group_name_H-M   'P 1'
#
loop_
_entity.id
_entity.type
_entity.pdbx_description
1 polymer ?
#
loop_
_entity_poly.entity_id
_entity_poly.type
_entity_poly.pdbx_seq_one_letter_code
_entity_poly.pdbx_strand_id
1 'polypeptide(L)'
;ATLPAAELRNLAAISELLAEVPLMGRTRLAETLLQRDYIPQLVQLFGVAEDLEGTEDLHRLFSIFKAIVMLNNTNIYEVLLRDDMLMGVVGALEYDPELRCHKVAHRLFLREKARFKHVVPFGDEAVVRKIHQNFYLGFLKDVVLPH
;
A
#
# COMPACT_ATOMS: atom_id res chain seq x y z
N ALA A 1 -15.04 -8.68 -13.61
CA ALA A 1 -13.84 -8.90 -14.43
C ALA A 1 -12.78 -9.58 -13.56
N THR A 2 -11.92 -10.40 -14.15
CA THR A 2 -10.77 -11.00 -13.46
C THR A 2 -9.60 -10.01 -13.55
N LEU A 3 -8.83 -9.83 -12.47
CA LEU A 3 -7.63 -9.00 -12.54
C LEU A 3 -6.58 -9.64 -13.47
N PRO A 4 -5.90 -8.86 -14.33
CA PRO A 4 -4.71 -9.31 -15.05
C PRO A 4 -3.63 -9.82 -14.09
N ALA A 5 -2.61 -10.52 -14.60
CA ALA A 5 -1.47 -10.89 -13.77
C ALA A 5 -0.71 -9.65 -13.27
N ALA A 6 -0.18 -9.70 -12.04
CA ALA A 6 0.63 -8.63 -11.46
C ALA A 6 2.01 -8.57 -12.14
N GLU A 7 2.08 -7.91 -13.29
CA GLU A 7 3.28 -7.72 -14.10
C GLU A 7 3.36 -6.27 -14.58
N LEU A 8 4.58 -5.73 -14.79
CA LEU A 8 4.78 -4.33 -15.22
C LEU A 8 3.94 -3.97 -16.45
N ARG A 9 3.91 -4.84 -17.47
CA ARG A 9 3.13 -4.63 -18.70
C ARG A 9 1.61 -4.50 -18.49
N ASN A 10 1.09 -5.00 -17.37
CA ASN A 10 -0.34 -4.99 -17.07
C ASN A 10 -0.73 -3.84 -16.12
N LEU A 11 0.22 -3.05 -15.60
CA LEU A 11 -0.05 -2.01 -14.59
C LEU A 11 -1.09 -0.99 -15.05
N ALA A 12 -1.05 -0.59 -16.33
CA ALA A 12 -2.06 0.33 -16.88
C ALA A 12 -3.48 -0.26 -16.80
N ALA A 13 -3.67 -1.49 -17.29
CA ALA A 13 -4.96 -2.18 -17.25
C ALA A 13 -5.44 -2.46 -15.82
N ILE A 14 -4.53 -2.81 -14.90
CA ILE A 14 -4.87 -3.01 -13.49
C ILE A 14 -5.35 -1.70 -12.87
N SER A 15 -4.62 -0.61 -13.07
CA SER A 15 -4.97 0.72 -12.53
C SER A 15 -6.34 1.17 -13.01
N GLU A 16 -6.63 1.02 -14.31
CA GLU A 16 -7.90 1.40 -14.92
C GLU A 16 -9.06 0.56 -14.35
N LEU A 17 -8.88 -0.76 -14.26
CA LEU A 17 -9.88 -1.66 -13.66
C LEU A 17 -10.17 -1.33 -12.19
N LEU A 18 -9.17 -0.89 -11.43
CA LEU A 18 -9.32 -0.53 -10.02
C LEU A 18 -9.99 0.84 -9.83
N ALA A 19 -9.81 1.77 -10.77
CA ALA A 19 -10.43 3.09 -10.75
C ALA A 19 -11.95 3.02 -11.01
N GLU A 20 -12.39 2.11 -11.89
CA GLU A 20 -13.79 2.02 -12.33
C GLU A 20 -14.67 1.06 -11.52
N VAL A 21 -14.18 0.54 -10.38
CA VAL A 21 -14.87 -0.52 -9.65
C VAL A 21 -16.18 0.01 -9.03
N PRO A 22 -17.35 -0.49 -9.45
CA PRO A 22 -18.61 -0.10 -8.84
C PRO A 22 -18.68 -0.63 -7.40
N LEU A 23 -19.45 0.04 -6.54
CA LEU A 23 -19.60 -0.34 -5.12
C LEU A 23 -19.91 -1.83 -4.92
N MET A 24 -20.81 -2.38 -5.75
CA MET A 24 -21.19 -3.80 -5.69
C MET A 24 -20.06 -4.77 -6.08
N GLY A 25 -19.04 -4.31 -6.81
CA GLY A 25 -17.88 -5.10 -7.22
C GLY A 25 -16.72 -5.08 -6.23
N ARG A 26 -16.73 -4.16 -5.25
CA ARG A 26 -15.61 -3.95 -4.31
C ARG A 26 -15.31 -5.18 -3.45
N THR A 27 -16.33 -5.89 -2.96
CA THR A 27 -16.14 -7.10 -2.14
C THR A 27 -15.43 -8.19 -2.93
N ARG A 28 -15.89 -8.49 -4.15
CA ARG A 28 -15.28 -9.50 -5.01
C ARG A 28 -13.86 -9.12 -5.44
N LEU A 29 -13.62 -7.83 -5.67
CA LEU A 29 -12.28 -7.33 -5.96
C LEU A 29 -11.34 -7.56 -4.77
N ALA A 30 -11.79 -7.24 -3.55
CA ALA A 30 -11.00 -7.46 -2.34
C ALA A 30 -10.64 -8.95 -2.16
N GLU A 31 -11.58 -9.86 -2.39
CA GLU A 31 -11.31 -11.30 -2.38
C GLU A 31 -10.25 -11.70 -3.43
N THR A 32 -10.34 -11.12 -4.64
CA THR A 32 -9.38 -11.41 -5.71
C THR A 32 -7.98 -10.90 -5.36
N LEU A 33 -7.87 -9.72 -4.77
CA LEU A 33 -6.59 -9.12 -4.33
C LEU A 33 -5.92 -9.93 -3.19
N LEU A 34 -6.72 -10.62 -2.37
CA LEU A 34 -6.22 -11.46 -1.27
C LEU A 34 -5.79 -12.86 -1.72
N GLN A 35 -6.08 -13.24 -2.96
CA GLN A 35 -5.69 -14.53 -3.51
C GLN A 35 -4.30 -14.49 -4.16
N ARG A 36 -3.62 -15.64 -4.15
CA ARG A 36 -2.38 -15.90 -4.90
C ARG A 36 -1.29 -14.85 -4.68
N ASP A 37 -1.19 -14.30 -3.47
CA ASP A 37 -0.20 -13.29 -3.11
C ASP A 37 -0.18 -12.08 -4.07
N TYR A 38 -1.35 -11.66 -4.58
CA TYR A 38 -1.43 -10.59 -5.56
C TYR A 38 -0.88 -9.25 -5.03
N ILE A 39 -1.25 -8.85 -3.80
CA ILE A 39 -0.71 -7.64 -3.16
C ILE A 39 0.81 -7.74 -2.91
N PRO A 40 1.36 -8.84 -2.35
CA PRO A 40 2.81 -9.07 -2.30
C PRO A 40 3.52 -8.93 -3.65
N GLN A 41 2.95 -9.47 -4.73
CA GLN A 41 3.52 -9.34 -6.07
C GLN A 41 3.56 -7.88 -6.54
N LEU A 42 2.51 -7.08 -6.26
CA LEU A 42 2.52 -5.65 -6.55
C LEU A 42 3.62 -4.89 -5.78
N VAL A 43 3.90 -5.28 -4.53
CA VAL A 43 5.01 -4.70 -3.76
C VAL A 43 6.36 -5.06 -4.37
N GLN A 44 6.54 -6.30 -4.84
CA GLN A 44 7.76 -6.71 -5.55
C GLN A 44 7.95 -5.91 -6.85
N LEU A 45 6.88 -5.73 -7.63
CA LEU A 45 6.91 -4.91 -8.84
C LEU A 45 7.28 -3.45 -8.54
N PHE A 46 6.80 -2.92 -7.41
CA PHE A 46 7.20 -1.60 -6.96
C PHE A 46 8.70 -1.49 -6.69
N GLY A 47 9.30 -2.49 -6.04
CA GLY A 47 10.75 -2.54 -5.87
C GLY A 47 11.50 -2.51 -7.20
N VAL A 48 11.04 -3.32 -8.18
CA VAL A 48 11.63 -3.33 -9.53
C VAL A 48 11.47 -1.98 -10.24
N ALA A 49 10.29 -1.36 -10.17
CA ALA A 49 10.05 -0.05 -10.78
C ALA A 49 10.89 1.06 -10.13
N GLU A 50 11.11 0.99 -8.82
CA GLU A 50 11.97 1.91 -8.09
C GLU A 50 13.44 1.74 -8.47
N ASP A 51 13.92 0.49 -8.60
CA ASP A 51 15.29 0.18 -9.04
C ASP A 51 15.56 0.63 -10.49
N LEU A 52 14.54 0.59 -11.35
CA LEU A 52 14.62 1.03 -12.74
C LEU A 52 14.38 2.54 -12.91
N GLU A 53 14.07 3.28 -11.84
CA GLU A 53 13.67 4.69 -11.87
C GLU A 53 12.48 4.96 -12.83
N GLY A 54 11.59 3.97 -12.98
CA GLY A 54 10.49 3.96 -13.93
C GLY A 54 9.31 4.83 -13.49
N THR A 55 9.40 6.14 -13.70
CA THR A 55 8.42 7.13 -13.21
C THR A 55 6.98 6.80 -13.57
N GLU A 56 6.71 6.37 -14.81
CA GLU A 56 5.36 6.05 -15.26
C GLU A 56 4.78 4.84 -14.50
N ASP A 57 5.57 3.79 -14.30
CA ASP A 57 5.16 2.60 -13.56
C ASP A 57 4.99 2.90 -12.07
N LEU A 58 5.82 3.77 -11.52
CA LEU A 58 5.70 4.25 -10.13
C LEU A 58 4.39 5.02 -9.91
N HIS A 59 3.99 5.90 -10.84
CA HIS A 59 2.70 6.59 -10.78
C HIS A 59 1.50 5.64 -10.93
N ARG A 60 1.61 4.60 -11.77
CA ARG A 60 0.57 3.56 -11.89
C ARG A 60 0.46 2.76 -10.60
N LEU A 61 1.58 2.36 -10.01
CA LEU A 61 1.62 1.64 -8.75
C LEU A 61 1.08 2.48 -7.59
N PHE A 62 1.40 3.78 -7.54
CA PHE A 62 0.74 4.72 -6.63
C PHE A 62 -0.78 4.63 -6.75
N SER A 63 -1.31 4.76 -7.97
CA SER A 63 -2.75 4.76 -8.24
C SER A 63 -3.41 3.43 -7.83
N ILE A 64 -2.74 2.30 -8.12
CA ILE A 64 -3.17 0.96 -7.72
C ILE A 64 -3.24 0.85 -6.19
N PHE A 65 -2.16 1.18 -5.46
CA PHE A 65 -2.14 1.08 -4.01
C PHE A 65 -3.13 2.03 -3.34
N LYS A 66 -3.29 3.25 -3.86
CA LYS A 66 -4.33 4.20 -3.43
C LYS A 66 -5.71 3.59 -3.56
N ALA A 67 -6.03 3.01 -4.73
CA ALA A 67 -7.32 2.35 -4.94
C ALA A 67 -7.54 1.15 -4.01
N ILE A 68 -6.52 0.32 -3.78
CA ILE A 68 -6.59 -0.82 -2.84
C ILE A 68 -6.89 -0.34 -1.41
N VAL A 69 -6.21 0.71 -0.94
CA VAL A 69 -6.46 1.30 0.39
C VAL A 69 -7.89 1.85 0.49
N MET A 70 -8.37 2.51 -0.57
CA MET A 70 -9.73 3.06 -0.65
C MET A 70 -10.84 1.99 -0.70
N LEU A 71 -10.53 0.70 -0.87
CA LEU A 71 -11.50 -0.38 -0.66
C LEU A 71 -11.96 -0.47 0.80
N ASN A 72 -11.20 0.09 1.73
CA ASN A 72 -11.51 0.14 3.17
C ASN A 72 -11.91 -1.23 3.75
N ASN A 73 -11.18 -2.29 3.34
CA ASN A 73 -11.44 -3.66 3.75
C ASN A 73 -10.43 -4.12 4.82
N THR A 74 -10.92 -4.66 5.94
CA THR A 74 -10.09 -5.08 7.07
C THR A 74 -9.04 -6.12 6.69
N ASN A 75 -9.39 -7.13 5.92
CA ASN A 75 -8.47 -8.20 5.53
C ASN A 75 -7.37 -7.67 4.59
N ILE A 76 -7.67 -6.67 3.75
CA ILE A 76 -6.66 -5.98 2.95
C ILE A 76 -5.69 -5.23 3.88
N TYR A 77 -6.20 -4.50 4.87
CA TYR A 77 -5.34 -3.80 5.83
C TYR A 77 -4.45 -4.76 6.62
N GLU A 78 -4.94 -5.94 7.00
CA GLU A 78 -4.12 -6.96 7.64
C GLU A 78 -2.91 -7.35 6.79
N VAL A 79 -3.03 -7.38 5.47
CA VAL A 79 -1.92 -7.65 4.54
C VAL A 79 -1.02 -6.43 4.34
N LEU A 80 -1.60 -5.26 4.05
CA LEU A 80 -0.84 -4.04 3.76
C LEU A 80 0.02 -3.58 4.94
N LEU A 81 -0.45 -3.83 6.16
CA LEU A 81 0.19 -3.38 7.41
C LEU A 81 1.10 -4.44 8.05
N ARG A 82 1.42 -5.53 7.34
CA ARG A 82 2.45 -6.46 7.79
C ARG A 82 3.82 -5.79 7.76
N ASP A 83 4.70 -6.18 8.68
CA ASP A 83 6.04 -5.60 8.83
C ASP A 83 6.87 -5.71 7.54
N ASP A 84 6.70 -6.80 6.78
CA ASP A 84 7.38 -7.05 5.51
C ASP A 84 6.76 -6.33 4.30
N MET A 85 5.54 -5.80 4.44
CA MET A 85 4.77 -5.15 3.36
C MET A 85 4.75 -3.63 3.50
N LEU A 86 4.67 -3.13 4.74
CA LEU A 86 4.36 -1.74 5.07
C LEU A 86 5.28 -0.74 4.34
N MET A 87 6.58 -1.01 4.33
CA MET A 87 7.55 -0.10 3.69
C MET A 87 7.36 -0.04 2.18
N GLY A 88 7.03 -1.14 1.53
CA GLY A 88 6.74 -1.16 0.10
C GLY A 88 5.45 -0.42 -0.23
N VAL A 89 4.38 -0.66 0.55
CA VAL A 89 3.08 0.00 0.38
C VAL A 89 3.21 1.51 0.58
N VAL A 90 3.83 1.95 1.67
CA VAL A 90 4.03 3.37 1.95
C VAL A 90 4.94 4.00 0.89
N GLY A 91 6.00 3.29 0.47
CA GLY A 91 6.89 3.73 -0.60
C GLY A 91 6.16 3.99 -1.90
N ALA A 92 5.26 3.09 -2.32
CA ALA A 92 4.45 3.29 -3.51
C ALA A 92 3.53 4.51 -3.40
N LEU A 93 3.02 4.79 -2.21
CA LEU A 93 2.17 5.95 -1.94
C LEU A 93 2.94 7.29 -1.89
N GLU A 94 4.29 7.29 -1.91
CA GLU A 94 5.11 8.51 -2.01
C GLU A 94 5.14 9.10 -3.44
N TYR A 95 4.70 8.34 -4.45
CA TYR A 95 4.81 8.67 -5.88
C TYR A 95 3.50 9.24 -6.45
N ASP A 96 2.82 10.10 -5.70
CA ASP A 96 1.62 10.78 -6.19
C ASP A 96 1.96 11.70 -7.38
N PRO A 97 1.40 11.47 -8.58
CA PRO A 97 1.64 12.32 -9.74
C PRO A 97 1.11 13.76 -9.58
N GLU A 98 0.19 14.00 -8.64
CA GLU A 98 -0.37 15.33 -8.37
C GLU A 98 0.54 16.20 -7.49
N LEU A 99 1.53 15.60 -6.81
CA LEU A 99 2.48 16.33 -5.99
C LEU A 99 3.59 16.95 -6.85
N ARG A 100 3.38 18.22 -7.24
CA ARG A 100 4.26 18.95 -8.18
C ARG A 100 5.69 19.26 -7.70
N CYS A 101 6.08 18.95 -6.46
CA CYS A 101 7.36 19.47 -5.94
C CYS A 101 8.17 18.55 -5.01
N HIS A 102 7.60 17.60 -4.28
CA HIS A 102 8.41 16.80 -3.35
C HIS A 102 7.86 15.38 -3.21
N LYS A 103 8.70 14.38 -3.55
CA LYS A 103 8.52 13.00 -3.10
C LYS A 103 8.39 13.03 -1.58
N VAL A 104 7.21 12.70 -1.06
CA VAL A 104 6.96 12.74 0.38
C VAL A 104 7.71 11.58 1.02
N ALA A 105 8.65 11.86 1.92
CA ALA A 105 9.49 10.83 2.53
C ALA A 105 8.77 10.11 3.69
N HIS A 106 7.58 9.55 3.44
CA HIS A 106 6.79 8.84 4.45
C HIS A 106 7.53 7.63 5.05
N ARG A 107 8.29 6.87 4.23
CA ARG A 107 9.14 5.76 4.69
C ARG A 107 10.21 6.23 5.67
N LEU A 108 10.82 7.39 5.44
CA LEU A 108 11.82 7.95 6.34
C LEU A 108 11.19 8.29 7.70
N PHE A 109 10.06 8.99 7.69
CA PHE A 109 9.31 9.33 8.91
C PHE A 109 8.89 8.09 9.71
N LEU A 110 8.37 7.06 9.04
CA LEU A 110 7.97 5.82 9.71
C LEU A 110 9.16 5.06 10.30
N ARG A 111 10.31 5.01 9.61
CA ARG A 111 11.53 4.40 10.15
C ARG A 111 12.02 5.13 11.41
N GLU A 112 11.98 6.45 11.42
CA GLU A 112 12.35 7.26 12.58
C GLU A 112 11.39 7.07 13.77
N LYS A 113 10.07 7.05 13.51
CA LYS A 113 9.05 6.81 14.54
C LYS A 113 9.06 5.37 15.07
N ALA A 114 9.33 4.37 14.23
CA ALA A 114 9.44 2.98 14.65
C ALA A 114 10.62 2.79 15.63
N ARG A 115 11.78 3.42 15.35
CA ARG A 115 12.92 3.43 16.29
C ARG A 115 12.56 4.06 17.63
N PHE A 116 11.71 5.08 17.64
CA PHE A 116 11.28 5.77 18.87
C PHE A 116 10.31 4.94 19.75
N LYS A 117 9.58 3.98 19.16
CA LYS A 117 8.60 3.15 19.92
C LYS A 117 9.19 1.90 20.58
N HIS A 118 10.42 1.50 20.24
CA HIS A 118 11.11 0.35 20.84
C HIS A 118 11.58 0.56 22.30
N VAL A 119 11.28 1.71 22.93
CA VAL A 119 11.77 2.10 24.27
C VAL A 119 10.82 1.71 25.40
N VAL A 120 9.77 0.91 25.15
CA VAL A 120 8.82 0.46 26.20
C VAL A 120 9.03 -1.03 26.50
N PRO A 121 9.53 -1.41 27.69
CA PRO A 121 9.72 -2.81 28.05
C PRO A 121 8.39 -3.50 28.41
N PHE A 122 8.20 -4.70 27.85
CA PHE A 122 7.25 -5.76 28.25
C PHE A 122 5.74 -5.51 28.01
N GLY A 123 5.29 -5.95 26.85
CA GLY A 123 3.90 -6.34 26.56
C GLY A 123 3.91 -7.47 25.52
N ASP A 124 2.90 -8.33 25.54
CA ASP A 124 2.69 -9.40 24.55
C ASP A 124 2.92 -8.88 23.12
N GLU A 125 3.84 -9.50 22.37
CA GLU A 125 4.20 -9.09 21.00
C GLU A 125 2.97 -8.95 20.09
N ALA A 126 1.93 -9.76 20.32
CA ALA A 126 0.69 -9.67 19.58
C ALA A 126 -0.08 -8.37 19.88
N VAL A 127 -0.05 -7.90 21.14
CA VAL A 127 -0.66 -6.64 21.56
C VAL A 127 0.12 -5.47 20.97
N VAL A 128 1.46 -5.51 21.04
CA VAL A 128 2.32 -4.49 20.43
C VAL A 128 2.06 -4.41 18.93
N ARG A 129 2.04 -5.54 18.21
CA ARG A 129 1.74 -5.56 16.77
C ARG A 129 0.40 -4.90 16.43
N LYS A 130 -0.66 -5.17 17.21
CA LYS A 130 -1.97 -4.53 17.00
C LYS A 130 -1.94 -3.02 17.23
N ILE A 131 -1.20 -2.55 18.24
CA ILE A 131 -1.02 -1.11 18.49
C ILE A 131 -0.31 -0.45 17.30
N HIS A 132 0.72 -1.10 16.76
CA HIS A 132 1.43 -0.63 15.58
C HIS A 132 0.54 -0.60 14.35
N GLN A 133 -0.22 -1.65 14.07
CA GLN A 133 -1.17 -1.70 12.95
C GLN A 133 -2.23 -0.60 13.05
N ASN A 134 -2.81 -0.35 14.22
CA ASN A 134 -3.77 0.75 14.41
C ASN A 134 -3.13 2.12 14.14
N PHE A 135 -1.90 2.33 14.61
CA PHE A 135 -1.15 3.56 14.32
C PHE A 135 -0.89 3.72 12.81
N TYR A 136 -0.46 2.67 12.12
CA TYR A 136 -0.19 2.73 10.68
C TYR A 136 -1.47 2.92 9.86
N LEU A 137 -2.59 2.32 10.27
CA LEU A 137 -3.88 2.56 9.64
C LEU A 137 -4.29 4.03 9.72
N GLY A 138 -4.15 4.66 10.90
CA GLY A 138 -4.38 6.10 11.07
C GLY A 138 -3.43 6.93 10.21
N PHE A 139 -2.14 6.63 10.22
CA PHE A 139 -1.16 7.31 9.37
C PHE A 139 -1.51 7.22 7.88
N LEU A 140 -1.88 6.02 7.41
CA LEU A 140 -2.22 5.77 6.01
C LEU A 140 -3.46 6.57 5.57
N LYS A 141 -4.49 6.62 6.42
CA LYS A 141 -5.74 7.33 6.14
C LYS A 141 -5.62 8.84 6.31
N ASP A 142 -4.97 9.29 7.38
CA ASP A 142 -5.02 10.69 7.79
C ASP A 142 -3.83 11.52 7.27
N VAL A 143 -2.71 10.86 6.93
CA VAL A 143 -1.46 11.54 6.54
C VAL A 143 -1.08 11.24 5.10
N VAL A 144 -1.22 10.00 4.65
CA VAL A 144 -0.82 9.59 3.29
C VAL A 144 -1.93 9.84 2.27
N LEU A 145 -3.20 9.61 2.64
CA LEU A 145 -4.37 9.81 1.78
C LEU A 145 -5.42 10.70 2.44
N PRO A 146 -5.10 11.97 2.77
CA PRO A 146 -6.05 12.89 3.40
C PRO A 146 -7.31 13.05 2.53
N HIS A 147 -8.47 13.08 3.19
CA HIS A 147 -9.79 13.22 2.57
C HIS A 147 -9.97 14.50 1.76
#